data_AF-A0A1F9RW32-F1
#
_entry.id   AF-A0A1F9RW32-F1
#
_cell.length_a   1.000
_cell.length_b   1.000
_cell.length_c   1.000
_cell.angle_alpha   90.00
_cell.angle_beta   90.00
_cell.angle_gamma   90.00
#
_symmetry.space_group_name_H-M   'P 1'
#
loop_
_entity.id
_entity.type
_entity.pdbx_description
1 polymer ?
#
loop_
_entity_poly.entity_id
_entity_poly.type
_entity_poly.pdbx_seq_one_letter_code
_entity_poly.pdbx_strand_id
1 'polypeptide(L)'
;MTAFLPLLLAAFLTPLRAEPALLSSAQEPSREGLIGSVVRSRRWNLRQNPTPVEELEGDVVYKAPGRMLRADWALYDHASEEITARGNLRAEESLRDGNQVGLSADHGSHNRKTGRGQVQGRNAEDPVEFFLRAGPEGPQIGDGQARLLRWDLRQKTVTAEGDLLFAQDRGQARAETAVYDHNEGSLSLSGRRPTLSARGDDRSGAHWSAAPSAEGGRTRPGDGGPWAAAVQADRIAAWQLAPDRVRVVARGGTEGWLYFPSQQGRLPRKR
;
A
#
# COMPACT_ATOMS: atom_id res chain seq x y z
N MET A 1 -1.45 10.29 18.34
CA MET A 1 -2.52 9.57 17.63
C MET A 1 -1.95 8.92 16.39
N THR A 2 -2.16 7.61 16.27
CA THR A 2 -1.66 6.73 15.23
C THR A 2 -2.46 6.97 13.94
N ALA A 3 -1.86 7.64 12.96
CA ALA A 3 -1.71 7.07 11.63
C ALA A 3 -2.96 6.32 11.08
N PHE A 4 -3.79 6.97 10.25
CA PHE A 4 -5.07 6.43 9.76
C PHE A 4 -4.94 5.61 8.47
N LEU A 5 -4.00 6.00 7.60
CA LEU A 5 -3.64 5.36 6.34
C LEU A 5 -2.21 4.76 6.25
N PRO A 6 -1.23 5.02 7.14
CA PRO A 6 0.16 4.71 6.83
C PRO A 6 0.50 3.22 7.05
N LEU A 7 -0.38 2.47 7.71
CA LEU A 7 -0.31 1.01 7.77
C LEU A 7 -0.99 0.34 6.58
N LEU A 8 -1.94 1.02 5.91
CA LEU A 8 -2.83 0.44 4.89
C LEU A 8 -2.10 0.11 3.58
N LEU A 9 -1.07 0.88 3.24
CA LEU A 9 -0.46 0.87 1.91
C LEU A 9 1.06 0.76 1.93
N ALA A 10 1.73 1.32 2.94
CA ALA A 10 3.18 1.11 3.14
C ALA A 10 3.52 -0.39 3.27
N ALA A 11 2.59 -1.14 3.84
CA ALA A 11 2.55 -2.59 3.92
C ALA A 11 2.76 -3.33 2.60
N PHE A 12 2.02 -2.92 1.57
CA PHE A 12 2.08 -3.52 0.26
C PHE A 12 3.21 -2.90 -0.56
N LEU A 13 3.50 -1.61 -0.34
CA LEU A 13 4.19 -0.80 -1.34
C LEU A 13 5.59 -0.30 -0.98
N THR A 14 6.03 -0.39 0.28
CA THR A 14 7.37 0.07 0.63
C THR A 14 8.34 -1.11 0.63
N PRO A 15 9.47 -1.08 -0.11
CA PRO A 15 10.60 -1.88 0.28
C PRO A 15 11.06 -1.36 1.64
N LEU A 16 10.70 -2.04 2.74
CA LEU A 16 11.06 -1.67 4.11
C LEU A 16 12.58 -1.52 4.22
N ARG A 17 13.05 -0.29 4.06
CA ARG A 17 14.40 0.12 4.43
C ARG A 17 14.33 0.41 5.93
N ALA A 18 14.39 -0.67 6.72
CA ALA A 18 14.35 -0.59 8.17
C ALA A 18 15.67 -0.04 8.70
N GLU A 19 15.63 1.09 9.40
CA GLU A 19 16.45 1.27 10.59
C GLU A 19 15.54 1.12 11.83
N PRO A 20 15.86 0.24 12.78
CA PRO A 20 15.10 0.08 14.00
C PRO A 20 15.58 1.10 15.04
N ALA A 21 15.16 2.36 14.90
CA ALA A 21 15.58 3.40 15.85
C ALA A 21 14.52 4.47 16.13
N LEU A 22 13.22 4.17 16.12
CA LEU A 22 12.18 5.20 16.37
C LEU A 22 10.95 4.69 17.14
N LEU A 23 11.16 4.04 18.28
CA LEU A 23 10.13 3.82 19.30
C LEU A 23 10.54 4.48 20.62
N SER A 24 10.71 5.80 20.64
CA SER A 24 10.82 6.54 21.90
C SER A 24 10.28 7.96 21.72
N SER A 25 9.53 8.43 22.73
CA SER A 25 8.77 9.68 22.84
C SER A 25 7.41 9.75 22.11
N ALA A 26 6.42 9.11 22.72
CA ALA A 26 5.02 9.50 22.55
C ALA A 26 4.77 10.77 23.39
N GLN A 27 4.87 11.94 22.77
CA GLN A 27 4.35 13.17 23.34
C GLN A 27 2.82 13.05 23.35
N GLU A 28 2.19 13.13 24.53
CA GLU A 28 0.74 13.03 24.67
C GLU A 28 0.07 14.14 23.85
N PRO A 29 -0.74 13.82 22.82
CA PRO A 29 -1.52 14.83 22.12
C PRO A 29 -2.57 15.41 23.08
N SER A 30 -2.63 16.73 23.17
CA SER A 30 -3.66 17.48 23.89
C SER A 30 -5.06 16.98 23.48
N ARG A 31 -5.96 16.86 24.47
CA ARG A 31 -7.35 16.37 24.34
C ARG A 31 -8.30 17.35 23.61
N GLU A 32 -7.79 18.24 22.77
CA GLU A 32 -8.61 19.19 22.01
C GLU A 32 -8.92 18.65 20.61
N GLY A 33 -10.19 18.26 20.42
CA GLY A 33 -10.92 18.19 19.15
C GLY A 33 -10.16 17.72 17.91
N LEU A 34 -10.14 16.42 17.66
CA LEU A 34 -9.67 15.87 16.38
C LEU A 34 -10.86 15.49 15.49
N ILE A 35 -11.32 16.44 14.68
CA ILE A 35 -11.68 16.15 13.29
C ILE A 35 -10.99 17.17 12.36
N GLY A 36 -9.66 17.27 12.48
CA GLY A 36 -8.85 18.11 11.59
C GLY A 36 -8.97 19.62 11.86
N SER A 37 -7.89 20.32 11.54
CA SER A 37 -7.72 21.75 11.77
C SER A 37 -8.55 22.65 10.86
N VAL A 38 -9.10 22.12 9.74
CA VAL A 38 -10.01 22.84 8.84
C VAL A 38 -10.97 21.85 8.19
N VAL A 39 -12.27 22.12 8.33
CA VAL A 39 -13.36 21.45 7.61
C VAL A 39 -13.96 22.44 6.62
N ARG A 40 -14.11 22.03 5.36
CA ARG A 40 -14.84 22.79 4.34
C ARG A 40 -15.94 21.93 3.75
N SER A 41 -17.14 22.48 3.60
CA SER A 41 -18.27 21.87 2.90
C SER A 41 -19.20 22.96 2.37
N ARG A 42 -20.15 22.60 1.50
CA ARG A 42 -21.23 23.51 1.08
C ARG A 42 -22.32 23.63 2.13
N ARG A 43 -22.58 22.55 2.87
CA ARG A 43 -23.56 22.51 3.97
C ARG A 43 -22.98 21.78 5.17
N TRP A 44 -23.38 22.23 6.35
CA TRP A 44 -23.04 21.62 7.62
C TRP A 44 -24.28 21.60 8.51
N ASN A 45 -24.73 20.40 8.86
CA ASN A 45 -25.84 20.16 9.76
C ASN A 45 -25.32 19.52 11.05
N LEU A 46 -25.52 20.22 12.18
CA LEU A 46 -25.15 19.73 13.50
C LEU A 46 -26.43 19.35 14.26
N ARG A 47 -26.58 18.06 14.55
CA ARG A 47 -27.66 17.54 15.39
C ARG A 47 -27.09 17.30 16.79
N GLN A 48 -27.66 17.91 17.82
CA GLN A 48 -27.11 17.84 19.18
C GLN A 48 -27.83 16.87 20.13
N ASN A 49 -29.01 16.34 19.76
CA ASN A 49 -29.87 15.58 20.67
C ASN A 49 -30.49 14.37 19.96
N PRO A 50 -30.46 13.14 20.52
CA PRO A 50 -29.82 12.72 21.78
C PRO A 50 -28.31 12.47 21.69
N THR A 51 -27.75 12.48 20.49
CA THR A 51 -26.34 12.19 20.25
C THR A 51 -25.78 13.23 19.29
N PRO A 52 -24.64 13.87 19.59
CA PRO A 52 -24.04 14.83 18.68
C PRO A 52 -23.62 14.13 17.39
N VAL A 53 -24.17 14.59 16.27
CA VAL A 53 -23.83 14.12 14.92
C VAL A 53 -23.54 15.33 14.05
N GLU A 54 -22.39 15.33 13.40
CA GLU A 54 -22.00 16.31 12.40
C GLU A 54 -22.17 15.71 11.01
N GLU A 55 -23.03 16.30 10.20
CA GLU A 55 -23.25 15.90 8.81
C GLU A 55 -22.80 17.03 7.88
N LEU A 56 -21.98 16.69 6.89
CA LEU A 56 -21.41 17.59 5.92
C LEU A 56 -21.84 17.15 4.51
N GLU A 57 -22.28 18.10 3.69
CA GLU A 57 -22.69 17.83 2.32
C GLU A 57 -22.04 18.79 1.32
N GLY A 58 -21.61 18.25 0.19
CA GLY A 58 -21.05 18.95 -0.96
C GLY A 58 -19.60 19.40 -0.76
N ASP A 59 -18.70 18.93 -1.62
CA ASP A 59 -17.27 19.27 -1.63
C ASP A 59 -16.63 19.17 -0.22
N VAL A 60 -16.92 18.09 0.50
CA VAL A 60 -16.41 17.89 1.86
C VAL A 60 -14.90 17.72 1.78
N VAL A 61 -14.17 18.53 2.56
CA VAL A 61 -12.72 18.43 2.71
C VAL A 61 -12.36 18.49 4.19
N TYR A 62 -11.72 17.43 4.66
CA TYR A 62 -11.02 17.41 5.94
C TYR A 62 -9.52 17.52 5.70
N LYS A 63 -8.88 18.48 6.37
CA LYS A 63 -7.43 18.66 6.27
C LYS A 63 -6.77 18.65 7.65
N ALA A 64 -5.71 17.86 7.78
CA ALA A 64 -4.82 17.85 8.92
C ALA A 64 -3.36 17.84 8.43
N PRO A 65 -2.36 18.14 9.27
CA PRO A 65 -0.96 18.00 8.88
C PRO A 65 -0.66 16.60 8.33
N GLY A 66 -0.16 16.56 7.09
CA GLY A 66 0.15 15.32 6.37
C GLY A 66 -1.07 14.47 5.98
N ARG A 67 -2.31 14.96 6.09
CA ARG A 67 -3.52 14.17 5.81
C ARG A 67 -4.61 14.99 5.14
N MET A 68 -5.30 14.37 4.19
CA MET A 68 -6.44 14.97 3.51
C MET A 68 -7.50 13.91 3.22
N LEU A 69 -8.76 14.24 3.47
CA LEU A 69 -9.91 13.46 3.02
C LEU A 69 -10.84 14.38 2.23
N ARG A 70 -11.34 13.89 1.09
CA ARG A 70 -12.34 14.55 0.25
C ARG A 70 -13.50 13.60 -0.03
N ALA A 71 -14.73 14.10 -0.03
CA ALA A 71 -15.92 13.34 -0.37
C ALA A 71 -17.07 14.27 -0.76
N ASP A 72 -18.15 13.72 -1.30
CA ASP A 72 -19.39 14.45 -1.55
C ASP A 72 -20.23 14.60 -0.26
N TRP A 73 -20.12 13.64 0.65
CA TRP A 73 -20.83 13.62 1.92
C TRP A 73 -19.96 12.98 3.01
N ALA A 74 -20.08 13.49 4.23
CA ALA A 74 -19.49 12.86 5.41
C ALA A 74 -20.37 13.03 6.65
N LEU A 75 -20.29 12.08 7.55
CA LEU A 75 -20.96 12.09 8.84
C LEU A 75 -19.97 11.67 9.92
N TYR A 76 -19.97 12.42 11.01
CA TYR A 76 -19.26 12.06 12.22
C TYR A 76 -20.22 11.91 13.39
N ASP A 77 -20.30 10.70 13.93
CA ASP A 77 -21.02 10.38 15.15
C ASP A 77 -20.07 10.49 16.34
N HIS A 78 -20.32 11.45 17.22
CA HIS A 78 -19.47 11.73 18.37
C HIS A 78 -19.54 10.65 19.45
N ALA A 79 -20.65 9.92 19.59
CA ALA A 79 -20.78 8.91 20.65
C ALA A 79 -20.04 7.61 20.28
N SER A 80 -20.12 7.21 19.02
CA SER A 80 -19.37 6.05 18.52
C SER A 80 -17.93 6.40 18.11
N GLU A 81 -17.63 7.68 17.94
CA GLU A 81 -16.42 8.20 17.30
C GLU A 81 -16.20 7.62 15.90
N GLU A 82 -17.29 7.42 15.16
CA GLU A 82 -17.29 6.90 13.80
C GLU A 82 -17.40 8.03 12.78
N ILE A 83 -16.47 8.04 11.83
CA ILE A 83 -16.58 8.83 10.61
C ILE A 83 -17.07 7.92 9.48
N THR A 84 -18.06 8.37 8.75
CA THR A 84 -18.52 7.77 7.49
C THR A 84 -18.39 8.81 6.38
N ALA A 85 -17.92 8.41 5.21
CA ALA A 85 -17.82 9.27 4.03
C ALA A 85 -18.30 8.52 2.79
N ARG A 86 -18.94 9.23 1.85
CA ARG A 86 -19.42 8.65 0.60
C ARG A 86 -19.43 9.64 -0.55
N GLY A 87 -19.39 9.09 -1.76
CA GLY A 87 -19.34 9.83 -3.03
C GLY A 87 -17.96 10.42 -3.27
N ASN A 88 -17.31 10.03 -4.36
CA ASN A 88 -15.98 10.52 -4.77
C ASN A 88 -14.96 10.55 -3.62
N LEU A 89 -14.97 9.54 -2.75
CA LEU A 89 -14.11 9.50 -1.58
C LEU A 89 -12.65 9.41 -2.02
N ARG A 90 -11.83 10.36 -1.58
CA ARG A 90 -10.38 10.35 -1.75
C ARG A 90 -9.70 10.62 -0.43
N ALA A 91 -8.75 9.79 -0.05
CA ALA A 91 -7.95 9.99 1.14
C ALA A 91 -6.46 9.93 0.80
N GLU A 92 -5.68 10.81 1.39
CA GLU A 92 -4.22 10.89 1.24
C GLU A 92 -3.56 11.07 2.60
N GLU A 93 -2.42 10.41 2.81
CA GLU A 93 -1.60 10.56 4.01
C GLU A 93 -0.10 10.53 3.68
N SER A 94 0.65 11.45 4.28
CA SER A 94 2.10 11.45 4.29
C SER A 94 2.61 10.50 5.38
N LEU A 95 3.47 9.58 4.97
CA LEU A 95 4.16 8.62 5.84
C LEU A 95 5.34 9.29 6.55
N ARG A 96 5.84 8.64 7.60
CA ARG A 96 7.00 9.14 8.37
C ARG A 96 8.31 9.15 7.58
N ASP A 97 8.43 8.26 6.61
CA ASP A 97 9.58 8.17 5.70
C ASP A 97 9.50 9.20 4.56
N GLY A 98 8.48 10.07 4.57
CA GLY A 98 8.25 11.10 3.57
C GLY A 98 7.42 10.63 2.38
N ASN A 99 7.17 9.33 2.22
CA ASN A 99 6.33 8.81 1.15
C ASN A 99 4.87 9.25 1.32
N GLN A 100 4.06 9.13 0.27
CA GLN A 100 2.64 9.45 0.31
C GLN A 100 1.82 8.25 -0.11
N VAL A 101 0.80 7.92 0.67
CA VAL A 101 -0.21 6.92 0.33
C VAL A 101 -1.53 7.61 0.02
N GLY A 102 -2.30 7.04 -0.89
CA GLY A 102 -3.65 7.50 -1.13
C GLY A 102 -4.58 6.40 -1.63
N LEU A 103 -5.87 6.69 -1.56
CA LEU A 103 -6.92 5.83 -2.07
C LEU A 103 -8.07 6.65 -2.67
N SER A 104 -8.76 6.06 -3.63
CA SER A 104 -10.05 6.48 -4.17
C SER A 104 -11.08 5.37 -3.91
N ALA A 105 -12.30 5.75 -3.53
CA ALA A 105 -13.38 4.81 -3.24
C ALA A 105 -14.75 5.50 -3.38
N ASP A 106 -15.83 4.74 -3.24
CA ASP A 106 -17.19 5.29 -3.23
C ASP A 106 -17.70 5.49 -1.81
N HIS A 107 -17.38 4.57 -0.90
CA HIS A 107 -17.78 4.62 0.51
C HIS A 107 -16.61 4.31 1.44
N GLY A 108 -16.62 4.88 2.64
CA GLY A 108 -15.67 4.53 3.69
C GLY A 108 -16.21 4.80 5.08
N SER A 109 -15.80 3.99 6.04
CA SER A 109 -16.04 4.27 7.45
C SER A 109 -14.82 3.97 8.31
N HIS A 110 -14.69 4.67 9.42
CA HIS A 110 -13.67 4.41 10.42
C HIS A 110 -14.16 4.77 11.81
N ASN A 111 -13.98 3.86 12.74
CA ASN A 111 -14.29 4.06 14.14
C ASN A 111 -13.00 4.30 14.93
N ARG A 112 -12.81 5.53 15.42
CA ARG A 112 -11.57 5.95 16.12
C ARG A 112 -11.36 5.19 17.42
N LYS A 113 -12.44 4.92 18.14
CA LYS A 113 -12.40 4.20 19.41
C LYS A 113 -11.85 2.80 19.22
N THR A 114 -12.33 2.07 18.22
CA THR A 114 -11.90 0.68 17.95
C THR A 114 -10.65 0.59 17.07
N GLY A 115 -10.34 1.63 16.30
CA GLY A 115 -9.28 1.63 15.30
C GLY A 115 -9.61 0.80 14.06
N ARG A 116 -10.88 0.42 13.85
CA ARG A 116 -11.32 -0.36 12.69
C ARG A 116 -11.89 0.57 11.62
N GLY A 117 -11.70 0.20 10.37
CA GLY A 117 -12.37 0.87 9.27
C GLY A 117 -12.37 0.05 8.00
N GLN A 118 -13.06 0.57 7.00
CA GLN A 118 -13.18 -0.03 5.69
C GLN A 118 -13.42 1.03 4.61
N VAL A 119 -13.01 0.74 3.38
CA VAL A 119 -13.39 1.49 2.18
C VAL A 119 -13.84 0.52 1.10
N GLN A 120 -14.86 0.91 0.34
CA GLN A 120 -15.49 0.07 -0.67
C GLN A 120 -15.65 0.84 -1.98
N GLY A 121 -15.35 0.15 -3.09
CA GLY A 121 -15.68 0.62 -4.43
C GLY A 121 -17.19 0.63 -4.65
N ARG A 122 -17.67 1.35 -5.65
CA ARG A 122 -19.11 1.41 -5.95
C ARG A 122 -19.63 0.07 -6.46
N ASN A 123 -18.83 -0.58 -7.30
CA ASN A 123 -19.15 -1.83 -7.97
C ASN A 123 -17.83 -2.48 -8.45
N ALA A 124 -17.90 -3.49 -9.32
CA ALA A 124 -16.71 -4.16 -9.86
C ALA A 124 -15.95 -3.33 -10.92
N GLU A 125 -16.64 -2.39 -11.58
CA GLU A 125 -16.07 -1.49 -12.61
C GLU A 125 -15.43 -0.24 -11.98
N ASP A 126 -15.91 0.15 -10.79
CA ASP A 126 -15.42 1.26 -9.97
C ASP A 126 -14.89 0.71 -8.61
N PRO A 127 -13.76 -0.03 -8.59
CA PRO A 127 -13.19 -0.58 -7.37
C PRO A 127 -12.60 0.49 -6.44
N VAL A 128 -12.11 0.08 -5.28
CA VAL A 128 -11.15 0.89 -4.51
C VAL A 128 -9.85 0.90 -5.29
N GLU A 129 -9.33 2.07 -5.63
CA GLU A 129 -7.97 2.22 -6.15
C GLU A 129 -7.08 2.80 -5.07
N PHE A 130 -5.82 2.41 -5.06
CA PHE A 130 -4.90 2.84 -4.03
C PHE A 130 -3.47 2.92 -4.57
N PHE A 131 -2.65 3.82 -4.01
CA PHE A 131 -1.32 4.09 -4.53
C PHE A 131 -0.30 4.44 -3.44
N LEU A 132 0.98 4.27 -3.77
CA LEU A 132 2.13 4.81 -3.03
C LEU A 132 2.98 5.67 -3.96
N ARG A 133 3.38 6.84 -3.48
CA ARG A 133 4.32 7.77 -4.14
C ARG A 133 5.55 8.02 -3.28
N ALA A 134 6.67 8.23 -3.96
CA ALA A 134 7.95 8.61 -3.35
C ALA A 134 7.97 10.10 -2.94
N GLY A 135 7.06 10.50 -2.06
CA GLY A 135 6.84 11.89 -1.66
C GLY A 135 5.58 12.51 -2.29
N PRO A 136 5.17 13.71 -1.85
CA PRO A 136 3.94 14.37 -2.31
C PRO A 136 3.90 14.65 -3.82
N GLU A 137 5.06 15.00 -4.39
CA GLU A 137 5.25 15.25 -5.82
C GLU A 137 6.12 14.17 -6.49
N GLY A 138 6.39 13.08 -5.77
CA GLY A 138 7.23 11.99 -6.23
C GLY A 138 6.53 11.08 -7.24
N PRO A 139 7.32 10.26 -7.97
CA PRO A 139 6.75 9.24 -8.83
C PRO A 139 5.91 8.25 -8.02
N GLN A 140 4.86 7.72 -8.67
CA GLN A 140 4.13 6.58 -8.15
C GLN A 140 5.03 5.34 -8.23
N ILE A 141 5.24 4.70 -7.08
CA ILE A 141 6.09 3.52 -6.91
C ILE A 141 5.28 2.25 -6.63
N GLY A 142 3.96 2.39 -6.62
CA GLY A 142 3.05 1.31 -6.94
C GLY A 142 1.60 1.69 -6.73
N ASP A 143 0.75 0.76 -7.14
CA ASP A 143 -0.69 0.87 -7.18
C ASP A 143 -1.36 -0.47 -6.93
N GLY A 144 -2.64 -0.40 -6.62
CA GLY A 144 -3.49 -1.56 -6.66
C GLY A 144 -4.95 -1.19 -6.65
N GLN A 145 -5.75 -2.25 -6.79
CA GLN A 145 -7.19 -2.19 -6.77
C GLN A 145 -7.76 -3.37 -6.01
N ALA A 146 -8.87 -3.15 -5.31
CA ALA A 146 -9.66 -4.17 -4.64
C ALA A 146 -11.11 -3.72 -4.54
N ARG A 147 -12.08 -4.62 -4.38
CA ARG A 147 -13.48 -4.20 -4.15
C ARG A 147 -13.67 -3.61 -2.75
N LEU A 148 -12.94 -4.13 -1.78
CA LEU A 148 -13.06 -3.75 -0.38
C LEU A 148 -11.69 -3.78 0.28
N LEU A 149 -11.34 -2.72 1.00
CA LEU A 149 -10.23 -2.71 1.95
C LEU A 149 -10.80 -2.61 3.36
N ARG A 150 -10.27 -3.42 4.28
CA ARG A 150 -10.56 -3.38 5.72
C ARG A 150 -9.27 -3.26 6.49
N TRP A 151 -9.34 -2.63 7.66
CA TRP A 151 -8.20 -2.55 8.55
C TRP A 151 -8.60 -2.62 10.02
N ASP A 152 -7.66 -3.09 10.83
CA ASP A 152 -7.72 -3.03 12.29
C ASP A 152 -6.39 -2.47 12.80
N LEU A 153 -6.38 -1.20 13.24
CA LEU A 153 -5.16 -0.52 13.69
C LEU A 153 -4.62 -1.09 15.01
N ARG A 154 -5.45 -1.79 15.80
CA ARG A 154 -5.00 -2.43 17.04
C ARG A 154 -4.26 -3.72 16.74
N GLN A 155 -4.80 -4.52 15.82
CA GLN A 155 -4.15 -5.73 15.32
C GLN A 155 -3.04 -5.43 14.29
N LYS A 156 -3.01 -4.20 13.76
CA LYS A 156 -2.14 -3.77 12.65
C LYS A 156 -2.25 -4.66 11.42
N THR A 157 -3.48 -5.04 11.08
CA THR A 157 -3.78 -5.86 9.92
C THR A 157 -4.57 -5.06 8.89
N VAL A 158 -4.34 -5.41 7.62
CA VAL A 158 -5.03 -4.87 6.46
C VAL A 158 -5.50 -6.03 5.61
N THR A 159 -6.76 -6.01 5.20
CA THR A 159 -7.34 -7.03 4.33
C THR A 159 -7.87 -6.37 3.08
N ALA A 160 -7.47 -6.88 1.91
CA ALA A 160 -8.02 -6.52 0.62
C ALA A 160 -8.83 -7.70 0.07
N GLU A 161 -10.07 -7.44 -0.35
CA GLU A 161 -11.02 -8.47 -0.80
C GLU A 161 -11.60 -8.11 -2.18
N GLY A 162 -11.85 -9.14 -2.98
CA GLY A 162 -12.57 -9.04 -4.25
C GLY A 162 -11.67 -8.61 -5.40
N ASP A 163 -10.95 -9.58 -5.97
CA ASP A 163 -10.09 -9.40 -7.15
C ASP A 163 -8.97 -8.38 -6.96
N LEU A 164 -8.16 -8.59 -5.91
CA LEU A 164 -6.95 -7.80 -5.69
C LEU A 164 -6.06 -7.89 -6.93
N LEU A 165 -5.68 -6.72 -7.42
CA LEU A 165 -4.50 -6.53 -8.25
C LEU A 165 -3.59 -5.53 -7.55
N PHE A 166 -2.32 -5.86 -7.47
CA PHE A 166 -1.31 -5.03 -6.86
C PHE A 166 -0.07 -5.01 -7.73
N ALA A 167 0.49 -3.84 -8.03
CA ALA A 167 1.65 -3.67 -8.89
C ALA A 167 2.63 -2.66 -8.30
N GLN A 168 3.91 -2.97 -8.46
CA GLN A 168 5.04 -2.14 -8.08
C GLN A 168 6.14 -2.27 -9.14
N ASP A 169 7.15 -1.40 -9.07
CA ASP A 169 8.40 -1.54 -9.82
C ASP A 169 8.99 -2.97 -9.74
N ARG A 170 8.88 -3.59 -8.55
CA ARG A 170 9.49 -4.89 -8.24
C ARG A 170 8.62 -6.09 -8.55
N GLY A 171 7.37 -5.92 -8.97
CA GLY A 171 6.49 -7.08 -9.16
C GLY A 171 5.00 -6.77 -9.11
N GLN A 172 4.21 -7.83 -9.18
CA GLN A 172 2.76 -7.76 -9.09
C GLN A 172 2.22 -8.95 -8.29
N ALA A 173 1.09 -8.73 -7.62
CA ALA A 173 0.32 -9.76 -6.95
C ALA A 173 -1.13 -9.72 -7.44
N ARG A 174 -1.75 -10.90 -7.54
CA ARG A 174 -3.19 -11.06 -7.78
C ARG A 174 -3.75 -12.11 -6.85
N ALA A 175 -4.91 -11.84 -6.26
CA ALA A 175 -5.58 -12.76 -5.35
C ALA A 175 -7.06 -12.40 -5.21
N GLU A 176 -7.88 -13.31 -4.69
CA GLU A 176 -9.23 -12.96 -4.25
C GLU A 176 -9.21 -12.22 -2.90
N THR A 177 -8.29 -12.65 -2.03
CA THR A 177 -8.07 -12.03 -0.71
C THR A 177 -6.58 -11.90 -0.45
N ALA A 178 -6.16 -10.73 0.03
CA ALA A 178 -4.86 -10.54 0.63
C ALA A 178 -4.97 -10.01 2.05
N VAL A 179 -4.18 -10.57 2.95
CA VAL A 179 -4.04 -10.12 4.32
C VAL A 179 -2.59 -9.72 4.54
N TYR A 180 -2.39 -8.47 4.92
CA TYR A 180 -1.10 -8.00 5.41
C TYR A 180 -1.14 -7.87 6.93
N ASP A 181 -0.17 -8.52 7.60
CA ASP A 181 0.08 -8.36 9.02
C ASP A 181 1.37 -7.57 9.21
N HIS A 182 1.24 -6.36 9.77
CA HIS A 182 2.39 -5.49 10.00
C HIS A 182 3.30 -5.96 11.12
N ASN A 183 2.77 -6.62 12.15
CA ASN A 183 3.59 -7.10 13.25
C ASN A 183 4.52 -8.22 12.78
N GLU A 184 4.05 -9.06 11.86
CA GLU A 184 4.84 -10.13 11.26
C GLU A 184 5.63 -9.70 10.01
N GLY A 185 5.31 -8.53 9.43
CA GLY A 185 5.84 -8.13 8.12
C GLY A 185 5.48 -9.15 7.04
N SER A 186 4.27 -9.72 7.12
CA SER A 186 3.83 -10.85 6.30
C SER A 186 2.66 -10.48 5.40
N LEU A 187 2.67 -11.02 4.17
CA LEU A 187 1.61 -10.91 3.18
C LEU A 187 1.11 -12.30 2.84
N SER A 188 -0.18 -12.55 3.08
CA SER A 188 -0.86 -13.80 2.74
C SER A 188 -1.85 -13.56 1.60
N LEU A 189 -1.76 -14.35 0.54
CA LEU A 189 -2.62 -14.31 -0.64
C LEU A 189 -3.41 -15.62 -0.76
N SER A 190 -4.71 -15.53 -1.04
CA SER A 190 -5.60 -16.69 -1.15
C SER A 190 -6.78 -16.46 -2.09
N GLY A 191 -7.46 -17.57 -2.45
CA GLY A 191 -8.61 -17.60 -3.36
C GLY A 191 -8.24 -17.39 -4.84
N ARG A 192 -9.13 -17.75 -5.77
CA ARG A 192 -8.94 -17.71 -7.25
C ARG A 192 -7.52 -18.02 -7.78
N ARG A 193 -6.79 -18.95 -7.15
CA ARG A 193 -5.36 -19.27 -7.41
C ARG A 193 -4.46 -18.03 -7.41
N PRO A 194 -4.05 -17.52 -6.23
CA PRO A 194 -3.21 -16.33 -6.15
C PRO A 194 -1.93 -16.46 -6.99
N THR A 195 -1.49 -15.34 -7.55
CA THR A 195 -0.21 -15.21 -8.27
C THR A 195 0.64 -14.13 -7.64
N LEU A 196 1.93 -14.40 -7.48
CA LEU A 196 2.93 -13.42 -7.09
C LEU A 196 4.08 -13.49 -8.10
N SER A 197 4.41 -12.37 -8.72
CA SER A 197 5.58 -12.28 -9.59
C SER A 197 6.49 -11.13 -9.18
N ALA A 198 7.80 -11.38 -9.24
CA ALA A 198 8.84 -10.42 -8.98
C ALA A 198 9.57 -10.08 -10.29
N ARG A 199 9.87 -8.81 -10.48
CA ARG A 199 10.75 -8.29 -11.52
C ARG A 199 12.05 -7.87 -10.85
N GLY A 200 13.16 -8.53 -11.19
CA GLY A 200 14.48 -8.11 -10.75
C GLY A 200 14.76 -6.68 -11.24
N ASP A 201 15.22 -5.82 -10.34
CA ASP A 201 15.62 -4.45 -10.66
C ASP A 201 16.94 -4.49 -11.44
N ASP A 202 16.97 -3.93 -12.67
CA ASP A 202 18.19 -3.76 -13.47
C ASP A 202 19.05 -2.58 -12.98
N ARG A 203 18.78 -2.07 -11.77
CA ARG A 203 19.40 -0.86 -11.21
C ARG A 203 20.85 -1.07 -10.74
N SER A 204 21.45 -2.23 -10.98
CA SER A 204 22.91 -2.39 -11.02
C SER A 204 23.49 -1.87 -12.35
N GLY A 205 23.16 -0.64 -12.76
CA GLY A 205 23.99 0.21 -13.62
C GLY A 205 24.54 -0.37 -14.94
N ALA A 206 23.85 -1.26 -15.66
CA ALA A 206 24.18 -1.52 -17.06
C ALA A 206 23.42 -0.52 -17.94
N HIS A 207 23.97 0.69 -18.06
CA HIS A 207 23.48 1.72 -18.97
C HIS A 207 23.53 1.17 -20.41
N TRP A 208 22.39 0.77 -20.97
CA TRP A 208 22.26 0.50 -22.40
C TRP A 208 22.30 1.84 -23.16
N SER A 209 23.49 2.41 -23.28
CA SER A 209 23.80 3.35 -24.37
C SER A 209 24.23 2.54 -25.57
N ALA A 210 23.48 2.67 -26.66
CA ALA A 210 23.85 2.14 -27.96
C ALA A 210 25.07 2.90 -28.52
N ALA A 211 26.28 2.46 -28.13
CA ALA A 211 27.53 2.59 -28.88
C ALA A 211 28.63 1.75 -28.18
N PRO A 212 29.41 0.94 -28.91
CA PRO A 212 30.48 0.15 -28.31
C PRO A 212 31.70 1.04 -28.01
N SER A 213 31.85 1.50 -26.76
CA SER A 213 33.15 1.97 -26.27
C SER A 213 33.97 0.78 -25.78
N ALA A 214 35.09 0.55 -26.45
CA ALA A 214 35.99 -0.60 -26.30
C ALA A 214 36.93 -0.50 -25.07
N GLU A 215 36.41 -0.13 -23.90
CA GLU A 215 37.22 -0.13 -22.67
C GLU A 215 36.74 -1.18 -21.67
N GLY A 216 37.65 -2.11 -21.38
CA GLY A 216 37.44 -3.33 -20.58
C GLY A 216 37.22 -3.08 -19.10
N GLY A 217 36.03 -2.62 -18.72
CA GLY A 217 35.52 -2.73 -17.36
C GLY A 217 35.27 -4.20 -17.01
N ARG A 218 36.02 -4.76 -16.05
CA ARG A 218 35.72 -6.06 -15.45
C ARG A 218 34.46 -5.90 -14.59
N THR A 219 33.31 -6.37 -15.06
CA THR A 219 32.18 -6.66 -14.17
C THR A 219 32.61 -7.73 -13.18
N ARG A 220 32.26 -7.57 -11.90
CA ARG A 220 32.62 -8.56 -10.88
C ARG A 220 31.75 -9.81 -11.11
N PRO A 221 32.30 -11.03 -10.97
CA PRO A 221 31.48 -12.23 -10.86
C PRO A 221 30.59 -12.08 -9.61
N GLY A 222 29.31 -11.78 -9.80
CA GLY A 222 28.39 -11.42 -8.72
C GLY A 222 27.30 -10.43 -9.14
N ASP A 223 27.49 -9.70 -10.23
CA ASP A 223 26.48 -8.82 -10.82
C ASP A 223 25.49 -9.67 -11.64
N GLY A 224 24.71 -10.51 -10.94
CA GLY A 224 23.66 -11.31 -11.54
C GLY A 224 22.60 -10.40 -12.14
N GLY A 225 22.37 -10.50 -13.45
CA GLY A 225 21.30 -9.78 -14.13
C GLY A 225 19.92 -10.04 -13.49
N PRO A 226 18.90 -9.24 -13.83
CA PRO A 226 17.61 -9.31 -13.17
C PRO A 226 17.01 -10.71 -13.30
N TRP A 227 16.91 -11.42 -12.18
CA TRP A 227 16.11 -12.64 -12.11
C TRP A 227 14.64 -12.23 -12.05
N ALA A 228 13.80 -12.98 -12.75
CA ALA A 228 12.35 -12.84 -12.64
C ALA A 228 11.77 -14.16 -12.14
N ALA A 229 10.82 -14.07 -11.21
CA ALA A 229 10.16 -15.23 -10.64
C ALA A 229 8.66 -14.99 -10.68
N ALA A 230 7.89 -16.04 -10.98
CA ALA A 230 6.46 -16.03 -10.72
C ALA A 230 6.04 -17.36 -10.08
N VAL A 231 5.13 -17.27 -9.13
CA VAL A 231 4.52 -18.42 -8.47
C VAL A 231 3.00 -18.25 -8.44
N GLN A 232 2.30 -19.32 -8.77
CA GLN A 232 0.87 -19.51 -8.62
C GLN A 232 0.65 -20.69 -7.68
N ALA A 233 -0.25 -20.55 -6.71
CA ALA A 233 -0.56 -21.62 -5.77
C ALA A 233 -2.01 -21.50 -5.28
N ASP A 234 -2.47 -22.40 -4.41
CA ASP A 234 -3.77 -22.23 -3.73
C ASP A 234 -3.67 -21.17 -2.61
N ARG A 235 -2.50 -21.13 -1.98
CA ARG A 235 -2.12 -20.10 -0.99
C ARG A 235 -0.67 -19.72 -1.18
N ILE A 236 -0.40 -18.42 -1.15
CA ILE A 236 0.95 -17.86 -1.15
C ILE A 236 1.11 -17.06 0.14
N ALA A 237 2.20 -17.26 0.85
CA ALA A 237 2.60 -16.42 1.96
C ALA A 237 4.01 -15.87 1.69
N ALA A 238 4.21 -14.59 1.92
CA ALA A 238 5.48 -13.91 1.76
C ALA A 238 5.85 -13.21 3.07
N TRP A 239 7.12 -13.29 3.46
CA TRP A 239 7.66 -12.60 4.63
C TRP A 239 8.87 -11.79 4.21
N GLN A 240 8.95 -10.56 4.69
CA GLN A 240 10.15 -9.78 4.52
C GLN A 240 11.20 -10.16 5.57
N LEU A 241 12.35 -10.65 5.12
CA LEU A 241 13.47 -11.03 5.98
C LEU A 241 14.56 -9.94 6.07
N ALA A 242 14.66 -9.09 5.04
CA ALA A 242 15.56 -7.93 4.94
C ALA A 242 15.03 -6.97 3.83
N PRO A 243 15.58 -5.75 3.67
CA PRO A 243 15.14 -4.80 2.62
C PRO A 243 15.19 -5.35 1.17
N ASP A 244 16.07 -6.31 0.93
CA ASP A 244 16.35 -6.96 -0.35
C ASP A 244 16.03 -8.47 -0.35
N ARG A 245 15.49 -9.01 0.75
CA ARG A 245 15.27 -10.45 0.92
C ARG A 245 13.84 -10.76 1.37
N VAL A 246 13.14 -11.52 0.55
CA VAL A 246 11.78 -12.01 0.80
C VAL A 246 11.79 -13.52 0.79
N ARG A 247 11.12 -14.13 1.77
CA ARG A 247 10.80 -15.57 1.75
C ARG A 247 9.39 -15.73 1.20
N VAL A 248 9.24 -16.58 0.19
CA VAL A 248 7.92 -16.96 -0.34
C VAL A 248 7.68 -18.44 -0.06
N VAL A 249 6.50 -18.77 0.47
CA VAL A 249 6.01 -20.14 0.66
C VAL A 249 4.71 -20.28 -0.10
N ALA A 250 4.68 -21.21 -1.04
CA ALA A 250 3.48 -21.63 -1.76
C ALA A 250 2.97 -22.96 -1.18
N ARG A 251 1.64 -23.12 -1.08
CA ARG A 251 0.99 -24.36 -0.63
C ARG A 251 -0.14 -24.75 -1.59
N GLY A 252 -0.33 -26.06 -1.71
CA GLY A 252 -1.35 -26.65 -2.58
C GLY A 252 -0.86 -26.85 -4.02
N GLY A 253 -1.77 -26.82 -4.99
CA GLY A 253 -1.46 -26.93 -6.42
C GLY A 253 -0.59 -25.78 -6.90
N THR A 254 0.72 -26.02 -6.95
CA THR A 254 1.74 -24.97 -7.17
C THR A 254 2.34 -25.10 -8.57
N GLU A 255 2.37 -23.99 -9.30
CA GLU A 255 3.05 -23.83 -10.57
C GLU A 255 3.93 -22.58 -10.49
N GLY A 256 5.13 -22.62 -11.05
CA GLY A 256 6.02 -21.47 -11.01
C GLY A 256 7.18 -21.59 -11.98
N TRP A 257 7.81 -20.46 -12.26
CA TRP A 257 9.00 -20.40 -13.09
C TRP A 257 10.02 -19.42 -12.51
N LEU A 258 11.29 -19.73 -12.75
CA LEU A 258 12.43 -18.89 -12.44
C LEU A 258 13.16 -18.62 -13.75
N TYR A 259 13.26 -17.34 -14.12
CA TYR A 259 14.07 -16.92 -15.25
C TYR A 259 15.44 -16.52 -14.75
N PHE A 260 16.46 -17.26 -15.22
CA PHE A 260 17.86 -16.89 -15.08
C PHE A 260 18.30 -16.29 -16.40
N PRO A 261 18.72 -15.01 -16.46
CA PRO A 261 19.30 -14.46 -17.68
C PRO A 261 20.51 -15.32 -18.05
N SER A 262 20.46 -15.97 -19.22
CA SER A 262 21.60 -16.73 -19.72
C SER A 262 22.78 -15.78 -19.84
N GLN A 263 23.95 -16.15 -19.31
CA GLN A 263 25.21 -15.45 -19.57
C GLN A 263 25.61 -15.66 -21.06
N GLN A 264 24.86 -15.06 -21.98
CA GLN A 264 25.21 -15.06 -23.39
C GLN A 264 26.44 -14.18 -23.56
N GLY A 265 27.58 -14.80 -23.90
CA GLY A 265 28.65 -14.10 -24.61
C GLY A 265 30.01 -13.98 -23.93
N ARG A 266 30.55 -15.05 -23.33
CA ARG A 266 32.01 -15.27 -23.39
C ARG A 266 32.30 -16.67 -23.89
N LEU A 267 32.19 -16.85 -25.21
CA LEU A 267 32.92 -17.94 -25.85
C LEU A 267 34.41 -17.73 -25.56
N PRO A 268 35.13 -18.73 -25.05
CA PRO A 268 36.57 -18.61 -24.85
C PRO A 268 37.20 -18.28 -26.20
N ARG A 269 37.93 -17.16 -26.28
CA ARG A 269 38.83 -16.93 -27.42
C ARG A 269 39.78 -18.12 -27.47
N LYS A 270 39.70 -18.94 -28.53
CA LYS A 270 40.74 -19.92 -28.83
C LYS A 270 42.07 -19.16 -28.89
N ARG A 271 43.02 -19.57 -28.05
CA ARG A 271 44.42 -19.11 -28.12
C ARG A 271 45.10 -19.75 -29.32
#